data_AF-A0A7Y4GWI0-F1
#
_entry.id   AF-A0A7Y4GWI0-F1
#
_cell.length_a   1.000
_cell.length_b   1.000
_cell.length_c   1.000
_cell.angle_alpha   90.00
_cell.angle_beta   90.00
_cell.angle_gamma   90.00
#
_symmetry.space_group_name_H-M   'P 1'
#
loop_
_entity.id
_entity.type
_entity.pdbx_description
1 polymer ?
#
loop_
_entity_poly.entity_id
_entity_poly.type
_entity_poly.pdbx_seq_one_letter_code
_entity_poly.pdbx_strand_id
1 'polypeptide(L)'
;MIFTPETHLKAARMVLEAAEAASGAKKCRLESLARLHQLRAKQLEAKMTSTTIDEPNEIATANVPFMTHWIREPPGVFSVLEAWEQYLTELLSLPDSIVTRAAIKSAEEKIAAKRAEET
;
A
#
# COMPACT_ATOMS: atom_id res chain seq x y z
N MET A 1 13.30 14.87 -13.16
CA MET A 1 12.34 15.95 -12.81
C MET A 1 11.82 15.65 -11.42
N ILE A 2 11.99 16.56 -10.45
CA ILE A 2 11.55 16.36 -9.07
C ILE A 2 10.12 16.91 -8.95
N PHE A 3 9.16 16.07 -8.55
CA PHE A 3 7.78 16.49 -8.37
C PHE A 3 7.58 17.06 -6.97
N THR A 4 7.53 18.37 -6.86
CA THR A 4 7.28 19.09 -5.60
C THR A 4 5.79 19.14 -5.26
N PRO A 5 5.41 19.37 -3.99
CA PRO A 5 4.01 19.60 -3.63
C PRO A 5 3.37 20.71 -4.46
N GLU A 6 4.09 21.80 -4.68
CA GLU A 6 3.67 22.94 -5.51
C GLU A 6 3.34 22.53 -6.95
N THR A 7 4.12 21.60 -7.52
CA THR A 7 3.89 21.07 -8.87
C THR A 7 2.57 20.31 -8.93
N HIS A 8 2.26 19.51 -7.90
CA HIS A 8 0.99 18.81 -7.80
C HIS A 8 -0.18 19.76 -7.55
N LEU A 9 -0.02 20.81 -6.74
CA LEU A 9 -1.04 21.84 -6.55
C LEU A 9 -1.32 22.63 -7.83
N LYS A 10 -0.27 22.94 -8.61
CA LYS A 10 -0.41 23.61 -9.91
C LYS A 10 -1.19 22.72 -10.90
N ALA A 11 -0.85 21.43 -10.97
CA ALA A 11 -1.59 20.47 -11.80
C ALA A 11 -3.05 20.34 -11.36
N ALA A 12 -3.33 20.31 -10.05
CA ALA A 12 -4.70 20.26 -9.54
C ALA A 12 -5.53 21.48 -9.99
N ARG A 13 -4.95 22.69 -9.96
CA ARG A 13 -5.65 23.91 -10.43
C ARG A 13 -5.95 23.84 -11.92
N MET A 14 -4.98 23.47 -12.75
CA MET A 14 -5.19 23.35 -14.19
C MET A 14 -6.30 22.33 -14.53
N VAL A 15 -6.35 21.22 -13.78
CA VAL A 15 -7.39 20.20 -13.98
C VAL A 15 -8.76 20.67 -13.50
N LEU A 16 -8.83 21.48 -12.43
CA LEU A 16 -10.09 22.12 -11.99
C LEU A 16 -10.60 23.14 -12.99
N GLU A 17 -9.74 24.00 -13.53
CA GLU A 17 -10.09 24.95 -14.60
C GLU A 17 -10.62 24.21 -15.84
N ALA A 18 -10.01 23.07 -16.20
CA ALA A 18 -10.51 22.21 -17.27
C ALA A 18 -11.85 21.52 -16.92
N ALA A 19 -12.09 21.24 -15.63
CA ALA A 19 -13.35 20.68 -15.16
C ALA A 19 -14.49 21.70 -15.19
N GLU A 20 -14.21 22.98 -14.93
CA GLU A 20 -15.17 24.08 -15.01
C GLU A 20 -15.68 24.28 -16.45
N ALA A 21 -14.81 24.10 -17.44
CA ALA A 21 -15.17 24.13 -18.86
C ALA A 21 -15.87 22.84 -19.34
N ALA A 22 -15.94 21.79 -18.51
CA ALA A 22 -16.54 20.50 -18.85
C ALA A 22 -17.91 20.30 -18.18
N SER A 23 -18.67 19.32 -18.64
CA SER A 23 -19.97 18.95 -18.07
C SER A 23 -20.14 17.44 -17.94
N GLY A 24 -21.11 17.03 -17.12
CA GLY A 24 -21.48 15.62 -16.90
C GLY A 24 -20.33 14.75 -16.42
N ALA A 25 -20.22 13.54 -16.95
CA ALA A 25 -19.23 12.54 -16.52
C ALA A 25 -17.78 13.02 -16.69
N LYS A 26 -17.49 13.89 -17.68
CA LYS A 26 -16.14 14.42 -17.91
C LYS A 26 -15.72 15.36 -16.77
N LYS A 27 -16.63 16.22 -16.30
CA LYS A 27 -16.41 17.10 -15.14
C LYS A 27 -16.08 16.29 -13.89
N CYS A 28 -16.90 15.27 -13.56
CA CYS A 28 -16.67 14.44 -12.39
C CYS A 28 -15.31 13.71 -12.39
N ARG A 29 -14.86 13.23 -13.57
CA ARG A 29 -13.55 12.59 -13.73
C ARG A 29 -12.40 13.59 -13.51
N LEU A 30 -12.51 14.79 -14.07
CA LEU A 30 -11.50 15.83 -13.90
C LEU A 30 -11.43 16.32 -12.45
N GLU A 31 -12.57 16.53 -11.79
CA GLU A 31 -12.59 16.88 -10.36
C GLU A 31 -11.94 15.79 -9.49
N SER A 32 -12.20 14.52 -9.80
CA SER A 32 -11.60 13.38 -9.10
C SER A 32 -10.08 13.33 -9.32
N LEU A 33 -9.61 13.60 -10.54
CA LEU A 33 -8.18 13.70 -10.86
C LEU A 33 -7.51 14.87 -10.13
N ALA A 34 -8.16 16.03 -10.07
CA ALA A 34 -7.66 17.17 -9.31
C ALA A 34 -7.51 16.86 -7.82
N ARG A 35 -8.48 16.15 -7.23
CA ARG A 35 -8.40 15.69 -5.82
C ARG A 35 -7.20 14.76 -5.60
N LEU A 36 -6.88 13.87 -6.53
CA LEU A 36 -5.70 13.00 -6.43
C LEU A 36 -4.40 13.82 -6.40
N HIS A 37 -4.30 14.86 -7.23
CA HIS A 37 -3.16 15.77 -7.21
C HIS A 37 -3.04 16.52 -5.88
N GLN A 38 -4.15 17.00 -5.30
CA GLN A 38 -4.15 17.64 -3.98
C GLN A 38 -3.73 16.69 -2.86
N LEU A 39 -4.22 15.44 -2.87
CA LEU A 39 -3.81 14.41 -1.91
C LEU A 39 -2.31 14.14 -2.00
N ARG A 40 -1.77 14.07 -3.22
CA ARG A 40 -0.34 13.84 -3.42
C ARG A 40 0.52 15.01 -2.94
N ALA A 41 0.06 16.25 -3.15
CA ALA A 41 0.74 17.43 -2.61
C ALA A 41 0.81 17.37 -1.07
N LYS A 42 -0.31 17.10 -0.39
CA LYS A 42 -0.37 16.96 1.08
C LYS A 42 0.55 15.86 1.61
N GLN A 43 0.62 14.72 0.92
CA GLN A 43 1.53 13.63 1.29
C GLN A 43 3.00 14.04 1.18
N LEU A 44 3.35 14.82 0.15
CA LEU A 44 4.72 15.29 -0.05
C LEU A 44 5.08 16.40 0.96
N GLU A 45 4.16 17.31 1.27
CA GLU A 45 4.31 18.29 2.35
C GLU A 45 4.56 17.62 3.70
N ALA A 46 3.75 16.62 4.06
CA ALA A 46 3.91 15.86 5.31
C ALA A 46 5.27 15.15 5.40
N LYS A 47 5.78 14.64 4.27
CA LYS A 47 7.12 14.04 4.21
C LYS A 47 8.22 15.09 4.38
N MET A 48 8.09 16.25 3.73
CA MET A 48 9.06 17.33 3.82
C MET A 48 9.13 17.94 5.22
N THR A 49 7.98 18.17 5.86
CA THR A 49 7.92 18.71 7.24
C THR A 49 8.46 17.72 8.27
N SER A 50 8.21 16.41 8.09
CA SER A 50 8.76 15.37 8.97
C SER A 50 10.28 15.19 8.85
N THR A 51 10.92 15.79 7.85
CA THR A 51 12.39 15.73 7.65
C THR A 51 13.11 16.95 8.24
N THR A 52 12.39 17.94 8.80
CA THR A 52 12.97 19.23 9.24
C THR A 52 13.04 19.39 10.77
N ILE A 53 12.59 18.39 11.55
CA ILE A 53 12.66 18.45 13.02
C ILE A 53 13.51 17.26 13.50
N ASP A 54 14.69 17.56 14.03
CA ASP A 54 15.66 16.60 14.58
C ASP A 54 15.15 15.86 15.84
N GLU A 55 15.50 14.58 15.90
CA GLU A 55 15.87 13.74 17.07
C GLU A 55 14.83 13.25 18.12
N PRO A 56 15.15 12.12 18.80
CA PRO A 56 14.30 10.95 18.88
C PRO A 56 13.35 11.04 20.07
N ASN A 57 12.06 10.86 19.82
CA ASN A 57 11.14 10.56 20.90
C ASN A 57 10.42 9.25 20.56
N GLU A 58 10.69 8.26 21.39
CA GLU A 58 10.03 6.97 21.46
C GLU A 58 8.52 7.14 21.60
N ILE A 59 7.81 7.31 20.49
CA ILE A 59 6.41 6.90 20.39
C ILE A 59 6.25 6.18 19.05
N ALA A 60 6.48 4.88 19.15
CA ALA A 60 6.14 3.86 18.16
C ALA A 60 4.73 4.07 17.61
N THR A 61 4.62 4.72 16.45
CA THR A 61 3.47 4.55 15.57
C THR A 61 3.93 4.64 14.12
N ALA A 62 4.12 3.44 13.56
CA ALA A 62 3.98 3.13 12.13
C ALA A 62 4.95 3.78 11.13
N ASN A 63 6.19 4.07 11.54
CA ASN A 63 7.32 4.02 10.61
C ASN A 63 7.71 2.55 10.42
N VAL A 64 6.86 1.75 9.76
CA VAL A 64 7.33 0.50 9.16
C VAL A 64 7.83 0.91 7.78
N PRO A 65 9.15 1.08 7.59
CA PRO A 65 9.69 1.26 6.26
C PRO A 65 9.24 0.05 5.47
N PHE A 66 8.74 0.25 4.25
CA PHE A 66 8.63 -0.71 3.15
C PHE A 66 9.43 -2.03 3.37
N MET A 67 8.93 -2.90 4.25
CA MET A 67 9.39 -4.27 4.47
C MET A 67 8.34 -5.24 3.95
N THR A 68 7.42 -4.75 3.11
CA THR A 68 6.60 -5.60 2.22
C THR A 68 7.45 -6.37 1.21
N HIS A 69 8.75 -6.08 1.11
CA HIS A 69 9.71 -6.86 0.31
C HIS A 69 10.17 -8.17 0.99
N TRP A 70 9.92 -8.34 2.29
CA TRP A 70 10.34 -9.52 3.05
C TRP A 70 9.26 -10.59 3.16
N ILE A 71 7.99 -10.22 2.96
CA ILE A 71 6.91 -11.18 2.87
C ILE A 71 6.88 -11.62 1.42
N ARG A 72 7.37 -12.84 1.15
CA ARG A 72 7.17 -13.52 -0.14
C ARG A 72 5.69 -13.41 -0.49
N GLU A 73 5.35 -12.95 -1.70
CA GLU A 73 3.95 -12.88 -2.11
C GLU A 73 3.28 -14.25 -1.90
N PRO A 74 2.01 -14.29 -1.42
CA PRO A 74 1.34 -15.55 -1.16
C PRO A 74 1.38 -16.42 -2.44
N PRO A 75 1.62 -17.73 -2.31
CA PRO A 75 1.64 -18.62 -3.46
C PRO A 75 0.35 -18.49 -4.26
N GLY A 76 0.42 -18.65 -5.57
CA GLY A 76 -0.76 -18.66 -6.42
C GLY A 76 -1.75 -19.75 -5.99
N VAL A 77 -3.03 -19.57 -6.30
CA VAL A 77 -4.09 -20.54 -5.95
C VAL A 77 -3.79 -21.96 -6.50
N PHE A 78 -3.09 -22.02 -7.64
CA PHE A 78 -2.65 -23.25 -8.30
C PHE A 78 -1.28 -23.77 -7.85
N SER A 79 -0.64 -23.13 -6.86
CA SER A 79 0.65 -23.59 -6.33
C SER A 79 0.52 -24.93 -5.60
N VAL A 80 1.60 -25.71 -5.62
CA VAL A 80 1.69 -27.03 -4.98
C VAL A 80 1.59 -26.92 -3.45
N LEU A 81 1.15 -27.98 -2.77
CA LEU A 81 1.06 -28.05 -1.32
C LEU A 81 2.36 -27.61 -0.63
N GLU A 82 3.50 -28.11 -1.09
CA GLU A 82 4.84 -27.77 -0.56
C GLU A 82 5.12 -26.25 -0.58
N ALA A 83 4.65 -25.53 -1.59
CA ALA A 83 4.84 -24.08 -1.68
C ALA A 83 4.03 -23.32 -0.63
N TRP A 84 2.85 -23.83 -0.27
CA TRP A 84 2.04 -23.28 0.82
C TRP A 84 2.62 -23.60 2.19
N GLU A 85 3.19 -24.79 2.38
CA GLU A 85 3.88 -25.18 3.62
C GLU A 85 5.16 -24.37 3.87
N GLN A 86 5.95 -24.13 2.80
CA GLN A 86 7.10 -23.24 2.86
C GLN A 86 6.68 -21.81 3.21
N TYR A 87 5.61 -21.31 2.58
CA TYR A 87 5.09 -19.98 2.88
C TYR A 87 4.60 -19.85 4.34
N LEU A 88 3.92 -20.85 4.89
CA LEU A 88 3.53 -20.85 6.30
C LEU A 88 4.75 -20.86 7.23
N THR A 89 5.79 -21.63 6.88
CA THR A 89 7.04 -21.68 7.66
C THR A 89 7.76 -20.33 7.66
N GLU A 90 7.82 -19.68 6.50
CA GLU A 90 8.36 -18.31 6.36
C GLU A 90 7.54 -17.31 7.20
N LEU A 91 6.20 -17.38 7.16
CA LEU A 91 5.33 -16.54 7.97
C LEU A 91 5.54 -16.75 9.48
N LEU A 92 5.73 -17.99 9.94
CA LEU A 92 5.96 -18.27 11.36
C LEU A 92 7.36 -17.86 11.84
N SER A 93 8.32 -17.70 10.92
CA SER A 93 9.68 -17.23 11.23
C SER A 93 9.78 -15.71 11.40
N LEU A 94 8.77 -14.98 10.94
CA LEU A 94 8.72 -13.53 10.98
C LEU A 94 8.08 -13.03 12.29
N PRO A 95 8.47 -11.84 12.78
CA PRO A 95 7.90 -11.27 14.00
C PRO A 95 6.42 -10.87 13.82
N ASP A 96 5.63 -11.01 14.89
CA ASP A 96 4.19 -10.72 14.93
C ASP A 96 3.81 -9.29 14.52
N SER A 97 4.77 -8.35 14.55
CA SER A 97 4.59 -6.97 14.08
C SER A 97 4.46 -6.85 12.55
N ILE A 98 4.93 -7.87 11.82
CA ILE A 98 4.98 -7.92 10.36
C ILE A 98 3.89 -8.86 9.82
N VAL A 99 3.61 -9.93 10.55
CA VAL A 99 2.69 -10.99 10.10
C VAL A 99 1.30 -10.76 10.64
N THR A 100 0.34 -10.60 9.74
CA THR A 100 -1.06 -10.55 10.16
C THR A 100 -1.54 -11.95 10.51
N ARG A 101 -2.24 -12.09 11.64
CA ARG A 101 -2.91 -13.35 12.04
C ARG A 101 -3.84 -13.89 10.95
N ALA A 102 -4.38 -13.00 10.11
CA ALA A 102 -5.17 -13.37 8.93
C ALA A 102 -4.35 -14.09 7.84
N ALA A 103 -3.10 -13.69 7.61
CA ALA A 103 -2.22 -14.34 6.63
C ALA A 103 -1.84 -15.77 7.05
N ILE A 104 -1.54 -15.99 8.33
CA ILE A 104 -1.28 -17.33 8.89
C ILE A 104 -2.51 -18.22 8.71
N LYS A 105 -3.67 -17.74 9.14
CA LYS A 105 -4.93 -18.48 9.03
C LYS A 105 -5.27 -18.83 7.57
N SER A 106 -5.06 -17.90 6.65
CA SER A 106 -5.27 -18.14 5.21
C SER A 106 -4.34 -19.21 4.65
N ALA A 107 -3.07 -19.24 5.10
CA ALA A 107 -2.12 -20.26 4.66
C ALA A 107 -2.50 -21.65 5.21
N GLU A 108 -2.89 -21.74 6.49
CA GLU A 108 -3.38 -22.96 7.12
C GLU A 108 -4.62 -23.51 6.41
N GLU A 109 -5.60 -22.66 6.11
CA GLU A 109 -6.82 -23.05 5.39
C GLU A 109 -6.51 -23.61 3.98
N LYS A 110 -5.53 -23.01 3.28
CA LYS A 110 -5.12 -23.48 1.95
C LYS A 110 -4.34 -24.79 1.98
N ILE A 111 -3.48 -24.99 2.98
CA ILE A 111 -2.80 -26.27 3.20
C ILE A 111 -3.82 -27.36 3.52
N ALA A 112 -4.78 -27.08 4.41
CA ALA A 112 -5.83 -28.04 4.76
C ALA A 112 -6.71 -28.42 3.56
N ALA A 113 -7.11 -27.44 2.73
CA ALA A 113 -7.86 -27.69 1.51
C ALA A 113 -7.08 -28.56 0.51
N LYS A 114 -5.79 -28.26 0.28
CA LYS A 114 -4.96 -29.04 -0.65
C LYS A 114 -4.68 -30.46 -0.15
N ARG A 115 -4.48 -30.66 1.15
CA ARG A 115 -4.35 -32.01 1.73
C ARG A 115 -5.61 -32.85 1.58
N ALA A 116 -6.79 -32.21 1.65
CA ALA A 116 -8.06 -32.89 1.42
C ALA A 116 -8.29 -33.24 -0.06
N GLU A 117 -7.69 -32.49 -1.00
CA GLU A 117 -7.73 -32.78 -2.44
C GLU A 117 -6.78 -33.93 -2.84
N GLU A 118 -5.75 -34.22 -2.05
CA GLU A 118 -4.77 -35.30 -2.29
C GLU A 118 -5.15 -36.67 -1.68
N THR A 119 -6.23 -36.72 -0.88
CA THR A 119 -6.85 -37.96 -0.35
C THR A 119 -8.07 -38.40 -1.15
#